data_AF-A0A6P3S404-F1
#
_entry.id   AF-A0A6P3S404-F1
#
_cell.length_a   1.000
_cell.length_b   1.000
_cell.length_c   1.000
_cell.angle_alpha   90.00
_cell.angle_beta   90.00
_cell.angle_gamma   90.00
#
_symmetry.space_group_name_H-M   'P 1'
#
loop_
_entity.id
_entity.type
_entity.pdbx_description
1 polymer ?
#
loop_
_entity_poly.entity_id
_entity_poly.type
_entity_poly.pdbx_seq_one_letter_code
_entity_poly.pdbx_strand_id
1 'polypeptide(L)'
;MFLLLDSEKEFHILPHRVFVPIPGSAVMLCDYKFGDESAEEIRDHFIEMLDHRIQIEDLEIAEEMNTVYVSSPMNTEATLDNTDDEQPKQPIKTTIVLKIQQNI
;
A
#
# COMPACT_ATOMS: atom_id res chain seq x y z
N MET A 1 9.78 22.94 -22.50
CA MET A 1 10.47 21.77 -23.08
C MET A 1 11.79 21.63 -22.34
N PHE A 2 11.84 20.79 -21.31
CA PHE A 2 13.09 20.48 -20.62
C PHE A 2 13.53 19.11 -21.11
N LEU A 3 14.60 19.10 -21.90
CA LEU A 3 15.36 17.89 -22.20
C LEU A 3 16.54 17.85 -21.23
N LEU A 4 16.69 16.74 -20.51
CA LEU A 4 18.00 16.17 -20.27
C LEU A 4 17.84 14.67 -20.10
N LEU A 5 18.13 13.95 -21.18
CA LEU A 5 18.35 12.50 -21.18
C LEU A 5 19.68 12.24 -20.49
N ASP A 6 19.66 11.54 -19.36
CA ASP A 6 20.83 10.87 -18.79
C ASP A 6 20.38 9.45 -18.35
N SER A 7 20.72 8.45 -19.18
CA SER A 7 20.67 7.00 -18.87
C SER A 7 19.44 6.51 -18.09
N GLU A 8 18.25 6.53 -18.74
CA GLU A 8 17.05 5.72 -18.49
C GLU A 8 16.88 5.16 -17.05
N LYS A 9 16.91 6.02 -16.04
CA LYS A 9 16.40 5.67 -14.71
C LYS A 9 14.92 5.98 -14.69
N GLU A 10 14.11 4.99 -15.04
CA GLU A 10 12.66 5.11 -15.00
C GLU A 10 12.21 5.09 -13.54
N PHE A 11 11.81 6.26 -13.03
CA PHE A 11 11.23 6.38 -11.69
C PHE A 11 9.72 6.24 -11.82
N HIS A 12 9.15 5.19 -11.22
CA HIS A 12 7.72 5.02 -11.14
C HIS A 12 7.21 5.54 -9.79
N ILE A 13 6.21 6.40 -9.85
CA ILE A 13 5.44 6.82 -8.67
C ILE A 13 4.52 5.67 -8.31
N LEU A 14 4.68 5.10 -7.12
CA LEU A 14 3.76 4.07 -6.65
C LEU A 14 2.46 4.68 -6.10
N PRO A 15 1.35 3.92 -6.11
CA PRO A 15 0.07 4.38 -5.58
C PRO A 15 0.13 4.65 -4.08
N HIS A 16 -0.51 5.73 -3.63
CA HIS A 16 -0.53 6.12 -2.22
C HIS A 16 -1.55 5.30 -1.45
N ARG A 17 -1.24 4.93 -0.20
CA ARG A 17 -2.22 4.27 0.67
C ARG A 17 -3.10 5.32 1.34
N VAL A 18 -4.41 5.14 1.21
CA VAL A 18 -5.43 5.97 1.84
C VAL A 18 -6.20 5.12 2.82
N PHE A 19 -6.40 5.64 4.03
CA PHE A 19 -7.09 4.97 5.10
C PHE A 19 -8.37 5.72 5.48
N VAL A 20 -9.44 4.97 5.72
CA VAL A 20 -10.71 5.51 6.23
C VAL A 20 -11.14 4.72 7.46
N PRO A 21 -11.52 5.38 8.57
CA PRO A 21 -12.01 4.68 9.76
C PRO A 21 -13.36 4.03 9.50
N ILE A 22 -13.54 2.78 9.97
CA ILE A 22 -14.84 2.11 9.92
C ILE A 22 -15.64 2.50 11.18
N PRO A 23 -16.82 3.14 11.05
CA PRO A 23 -17.63 3.53 12.20
C PRO A 23 -17.96 2.35 13.12
N GLY A 24 -17.77 2.53 14.43
CA GLY A 24 -18.03 1.49 15.43
C GLY A 24 -16.94 0.41 15.52
N SER A 25 -15.82 0.58 14.82
CA SER A 25 -14.66 -0.32 14.86
C SER A 25 -13.38 0.44 15.21
N ALA A 26 -12.36 -0.30 15.63
CA ALA A 26 -10.98 0.20 15.79
C ALA A 26 -10.12 -0.09 14.55
N VAL A 27 -10.74 -0.51 13.44
CA VAL A 27 -10.08 -0.91 12.18
C VAL A 27 -10.22 0.20 11.15
N MET A 28 -9.16 0.41 10.37
CA MET A 28 -9.13 1.28 9.20
C MET A 28 -9.26 0.44 7.92
N LEU A 29 -10.11 0.85 6.99
CA LEU A 29 -10.12 0.34 5.63
C LEU A 29 -9.02 1.04 4.84
N CYS A 30 -8.28 0.30 4.00
CA CYS A 30 -7.21 0.85 3.17
C CYS A 30 -7.54 0.59 1.71
N ASP A 31 -7.36 1.62 0.89
CA ASP A 31 -7.32 1.50 -0.57
C ASP A 31 -6.11 2.27 -1.13
N TYR A 32 -5.83 2.09 -2.41
CA TYR A 32 -4.75 2.79 -3.10
C TYR A 32 -5.29 3.91 -3.97
N LYS A 33 -4.65 5.08 -3.87
CA LYS A 33 -4.88 6.23 -4.73
C LYS A 33 -3.74 6.35 -5.74
N PHE A 34 -4.07 6.24 -7.02
CA PHE A 34 -3.16 6.49 -8.12
C PHE A 34 -2.93 8.00 -8.33
N GLY A 35 -1.87 8.33 -9.06
CA GLY A 35 -1.43 9.73 -9.23
C GLY A 35 -2.40 10.59 -10.05
N ASP A 36 -3.20 9.97 -10.90
CA ASP A 36 -4.21 10.56 -11.77
C ASP A 36 -5.60 10.64 -11.13
N GLU A 37 -5.86 9.87 -10.07
CA GLU A 37 -7.11 9.93 -9.32
C GLU A 37 -7.15 11.16 -8.40
N SER A 38 -8.35 11.71 -8.22
CA SER A 38 -8.67 12.78 -7.28
C SER A 38 -8.99 12.24 -5.88
N ALA A 39 -9.05 13.14 -4.88
CA ALA A 39 -9.47 12.77 -3.53
C ALA A 39 -10.97 12.39 -3.48
N GLU A 40 -11.76 12.94 -4.39
CA GLU A 40 -13.17 12.68 -4.55
C GLU A 40 -13.42 11.28 -5.13
N GLU A 41 -12.66 10.87 -6.15
CA GLU A 41 -12.77 9.53 -6.74
C GLU A 41 -12.44 8.44 -5.71
N ILE A 42 -11.34 8.59 -4.96
CA ILE A 42 -10.98 7.62 -3.92
C ILE A 42 -12.02 7.60 -2.78
N ARG A 43 -12.60 8.76 -2.41
CA ARG A 43 -13.70 8.81 -1.44
C ARG A 43 -14.92 8.04 -1.97
N ASP A 44 -15.27 8.23 -3.23
CA ASP A 44 -16.43 7.56 -3.82
C ASP A 44 -16.24 6.04 -3.85
N HIS A 45 -15.02 5.54 -4.08
CA HIS A 45 -14.70 4.11 -3.92
C HIS A 45 -15.00 3.60 -2.50
N PHE A 46 -14.59 4.35 -1.47
CA PHE A 46 -14.89 3.96 -0.10
C PHE A 46 -16.39 4.02 0.22
N ILE A 47 -17.12 4.99 -0.32
CA ILE A 47 -18.58 5.09 -0.16
C ILE A 47 -19.25 3.86 -0.79
N GLU A 48 -18.84 3.45 -1.98
CA GLU A 48 -19.35 2.25 -2.65
C GLU A 48 -19.07 0.97 -1.85
N MET A 49 -17.88 0.85 -1.25
CA MET A 49 -17.52 -0.32 -0.43
C MET A 49 -18.23 -0.37 0.92
N LEU A 50 -18.45 0.79 1.56
CA LEU A 50 -18.97 0.88 2.93
C LEU A 50 -20.47 1.19 3.02
N ASP A 51 -21.11 1.63 1.93
CA ASP A 51 -22.47 2.20 1.91
C ASP A 51 -22.66 3.25 3.02
N HIS A 52 -21.61 4.03 3.26
CA HIS A 52 -21.52 5.01 4.33
C HIS A 52 -21.00 6.35 3.81
N ARG A 53 -21.49 7.46 4.36
CA ARG A 53 -21.00 8.79 4.02
C ARG A 53 -19.65 9.02 4.68
N ILE A 54 -18.64 9.30 3.87
CA ILE A 54 -17.28 9.57 4.32
C ILE A 54 -16.96 11.02 3.97
N GLN A 55 -16.38 11.76 4.93
CA GLN A 55 -15.92 13.13 4.69
C GLN A 55 -14.47 13.09 4.21
N ILE A 56 -14.07 14.09 3.41
CA ILE A 56 -12.69 14.14 2.87
C ILE A 56 -11.67 14.26 4.00
N GLU A 57 -12.04 14.93 5.10
CA GLU A 57 -11.18 15.11 6.27
C GLU A 57 -10.90 13.80 7.02
N ASP A 58 -11.72 12.76 6.81
CA ASP A 58 -11.55 11.45 7.42
C ASP A 58 -10.58 10.55 6.62
N LEU A 59 -10.14 11.00 5.42
CA LEU A 59 -9.14 10.28 4.62
C LEU A 59 -7.74 10.58 5.14
N GLU A 60 -7.09 9.57 5.70
CA GLU A 60 -5.69 9.63 6.09
C GLU A 60 -4.82 9.08 4.95
N ILE A 61 -4.01 9.95 4.34
CA ILE A 61 -3.03 9.54 3.33
C ILE A 61 -1.70 9.25 4.02
N ALA A 62 -1.25 8.00 3.98
CA ALA A 62 0.07 7.65 4.47
C ALA A 62 1.11 7.94 3.36
N GLU A 63 1.91 8.99 3.56
CA GLU A 63 3.11 9.27 2.76
C GLU A 63 4.24 8.30 3.13
N GLU A 64 4.12 7.04 2.74
CA GLU A 64 5.29 6.15 2.69
C GLU A 64 6.08 6.48 1.41
N MET A 65 7.40 6.68 1.51
CA MET A 65 8.26 7.03 0.37
C MET A 65 8.19 5.96 -0.74
N ASN A 66 7.44 6.25 -1.80
CA ASN A 66 6.89 5.25 -2.71
C ASN A 66 7.51 5.30 -4.12
N THR A 67 8.81 5.56 -4.22
CA THR A 67 9.53 5.49 -5.50
C THR A 67 10.29 4.19 -5.57
N VAL A 68 10.02 3.39 -6.60
CA VAL A 68 10.80 2.18 -6.87
C VAL A 68 11.81 2.48 -7.95
N TYR A 69 13.07 2.19 -7.63
CA TYR A 69 14.14 2.16 -8.61
C TYR A 69 14.18 0.78 -9.26
N VAL A 70 13.83 0.70 -10.54
CA VAL A 70 14.00 -0.53 -11.33
C VAL A 70 15.30 -0.40 -12.12
N SER A 71 16.37 -1.07 -11.65
CA SER A 71 17.54 -1.31 -12.50
C SER A 71 17.20 -2.39 -13.53
N SER A 72 17.27 -2.05 -14.82
CA SER A 72 17.16 -3.02 -15.91
C SER A 72 18.14 -4.18 -15.71
N PRO A 73 17.73 -5.46 -15.87
CA PRO A 73 18.64 -6.58 -15.81
C PRO A 73 19.46 -6.60 -17.11
N MET A 74 20.66 -6.03 -17.06
CA MET A 74 21.68 -6.34 -18.06
C MET A 74 22.08 -7.79 -17.85
N ASN A 75 21.82 -8.63 -18.86
CA ASN A 75 22.16 -10.07 -18.94
C ASN A 75 23.30 -10.46 -18.00
N THR A 76 22.96 -11.01 -16.84
CA THR A 76 23.94 -11.71 -16.01
C THR A 76 23.42 -13.12 -15.88
N GLU A 77 24.10 -14.01 -16.60
CA GLU A 77 23.88 -15.44 -16.57
C GLU A 77 23.92 -15.93 -15.12
N ALA A 78 23.07 -16.92 -14.85
CA ALA A 78 22.84 -17.49 -13.54
C ALA A 78 24.14 -17.77 -12.78
N THR A 79 24.18 -17.34 -11.53
CA THR A 79 24.93 -18.07 -10.50
C THR A 79 24.06 -18.09 -9.26
N LEU A 80 23.32 -19.20 -9.12
CA LEU A 80 22.72 -19.60 -7.86
C LEU A 80 23.86 -19.83 -6.88
N ASP A 81 24.09 -18.91 -5.96
CA ASP A 81 24.88 -19.20 -4.76
C ASP A 81 23.96 -19.09 -3.54
N ASN A 82 23.62 -20.25 -2.99
CA ASN A 82 22.95 -20.35 -1.71
C ASN A 82 23.99 -20.00 -0.65
N THR A 83 23.89 -18.82 -0.05
CA THR A 83 24.53 -18.59 1.25
C THR A 83 23.49 -18.08 2.22
N ASP A 84 23.24 -18.93 3.20
CA ASP A 84 22.43 -18.75 4.39
C ASP A 84 23.04 -17.62 5.23
N ASP A 85 22.34 -16.50 5.41
CA ASP A 85 22.60 -15.57 6.53
C ASP A 85 21.41 -14.63 6.81
N GLU A 86 20.90 -14.79 8.03
CA GLU A 86 19.98 -13.97 8.85
C GLU A 86 18.67 -13.40 8.25
N GLN A 87 17.61 -14.19 8.47
CA GLN A 87 16.22 -13.74 8.47
C GLN A 87 15.99 -12.60 9.51
N PRO A 88 15.42 -11.43 9.14
CA PRO A 88 15.03 -10.44 10.13
C PRO A 88 13.93 -11.00 11.04
N LYS A 89 14.11 -10.82 12.37
CA LYS A 89 13.19 -11.27 13.43
C LYS A 89 11.74 -10.86 13.09
N GLN A 90 10.90 -11.86 12.87
CA GLN A 90 9.47 -11.68 12.69
C GLN A 90 8.86 -11.01 13.94
N PRO A 91 7.98 -10.01 13.79
CA PRO A 91 7.20 -9.49 14.91
C PRO A 91 6.35 -10.60 15.52
N ILE A 92 6.35 -10.68 16.85
CA ILE A 92 5.63 -11.69 17.63
C ILE A 92 4.16 -11.67 17.22
N LYS A 93 3.68 -12.76 16.63
CA LYS A 93 2.25 -12.98 16.34
C LYS A 93 1.51 -13.14 17.66
N THR A 94 0.93 -12.07 18.18
CA THR A 94 -0.06 -12.18 19.25
C THR A 94 -1.36 -12.71 18.64
N THR A 95 -1.58 -14.02 18.75
CA THR A 95 -2.82 -14.67 18.34
C THR A 95 -3.95 -14.23 19.27
N ILE A 96 -4.79 -13.30 18.83
CA ILE A 96 -6.03 -12.95 19.51
C ILE A 96 -7.09 -13.98 19.09
N VAL A 97 -7.38 -14.93 19.97
CA VAL A 97 -8.47 -15.90 19.77
C VAL A 97 -9.79 -15.21 20.08
N LEU A 98 -10.54 -14.81 19.05
CA LEU A 98 -11.93 -14.37 19.19
C LEU A 98 -12.85 -15.60 19.24
N LYS A 99 -13.40 -15.91 20.43
CA LYS A 99 -14.46 -16.93 20.56
C LYS A 99 -15.80 -16.31 20.17
N ILE A 100 -16.27 -16.63 18.97
CA ILE A 100 -17.64 -16.34 18.55
C ILE A 100 -18.54 -17.43 19.14
N GLN A 101 -19.43 -17.08 20.07
CA GLN A 101 -20.53 -17.95 20.49
C GLN A 101 -21.72 -17.71 19.56
N GLN A 102 -22.15 -18.76 18.85
CA GLN A 102 -23.45 -18.78 18.17
C GLN A 102 -24.44 -19.46 19.10
N ASN A 103 -25.43 -18.71 19.58
CA ASN A 103 -26.64 -19.29 20.16
C ASN A 103 -27.51 -19.78 19.00
N ILE A 104 -27.80 -21.08 18.97
CA ILE A 104 -28.79 -21.71 18.10
C ILE A 104 -30.16 -21.61 18.79
#